data_AF-A0A8S3T3J0-F1
#
_entry.id   AF-A0A8S3T3J0-F1
#
_cell.length_a   1.000
_cell.length_b   1.000
_cell.length_c   1.000
_cell.angle_alpha   90.00
_cell.angle_beta   90.00
_cell.angle_gamma   90.00
#
_symmetry.space_group_name_H-M   'P 1'
#
loop_
_entity.id
_entity.type
_entity.pdbx_description
1 polymer ?
#
loop_
_entity_poly.entity_id
_entity_poly.type
_entity_poly.pdbx_seq_one_letter_code
_entity_poly.pdbx_strand_id
1 'polypeptide(L)'
;MSTYDASQPTKYLTYLDANNLYGWAMSQPLPTGDFEWVEPEEIGEILEYPDDHEYGAMIECDLEYPQDLHDAHNDYPLAPQNVEIDKVRKLVPHLGKREKYTLHYRNLKMYLEMGMKLTKCRRIIRFKQSPWLKHYVDLNTALRVKAKTDSEKDFFKLMNNSVFGKTMENIRKHVDVRLVTTEKQALKLVAKPNFDRRVVFTENLAAVHMKKTKLKFNKPIYLGACILDISKLLMYDFHYGFVRKMYGDKARLLFTDTDSLAYEIQTDDFYKDISPHVEAKFDTSNYPIEHPSTIPTGKNKKVLGMFKDECGGKIMTDFVGLRRSYTPSRWTTVRPPRRRRESPRASSSAASPSTTTSDASRLSRRFADR
;
A
#
# COMPACT_ATOMS: atom_id res chain seq x y z
N MET A 1 -19.85 30.39 -1.20
CA MET A 1 -20.10 30.24 -2.65
C MET A 1 -19.67 31.49 -3.44
N SER A 2 -18.67 32.27 -2.97
CA SER A 2 -18.19 33.47 -3.67
C SER A 2 -17.01 33.22 -4.62
N THR A 3 -16.63 31.95 -4.83
CA THR A 3 -15.48 31.51 -5.65
C THR A 3 -15.87 30.42 -6.65
N TYR A 4 -17.17 30.19 -6.87
CA TYR A 4 -17.65 29.20 -7.83
C TYR A 4 -17.67 29.81 -9.24
N ASP A 5 -16.90 29.23 -10.14
CA ASP A 5 -16.82 29.61 -11.54
C ASP A 5 -17.49 28.52 -12.39
N ALA A 6 -18.67 28.84 -12.94
CA ALA A 6 -19.45 27.91 -13.75
C ALA A 6 -18.79 27.59 -15.11
N SER A 7 -17.75 28.33 -15.51
CA SER A 7 -17.00 28.05 -16.75
C SER A 7 -15.92 26.97 -16.57
N GLN A 8 -15.55 26.66 -15.33
CA GLN A 8 -14.57 25.63 -15.02
C GLN A 8 -15.23 24.25 -14.94
N PRO A 9 -14.52 23.20 -15.36
CA PRO A 9 -15.06 21.85 -15.30
C PRO A 9 -15.27 21.39 -13.86
N THR A 10 -16.37 20.68 -13.61
CA THR A 10 -16.67 20.07 -12.32
C THR A 10 -15.62 19.03 -11.97
N LYS A 11 -15.06 19.13 -10.77
CA LYS A 11 -14.03 18.23 -10.25
C LYS A 11 -14.50 17.59 -8.97
N TYR A 12 -14.22 16.30 -8.83
CA TYR A 12 -14.52 15.50 -7.66
C TYR A 12 -13.24 14.92 -7.08
N LEU A 13 -13.10 15.05 -5.76
CA LEU A 13 -11.99 14.49 -5.01
C LEU A 13 -12.46 13.21 -4.29
N THR A 14 -11.77 12.11 -4.51
CA THR A 14 -12.10 10.82 -3.87
C THR A 14 -10.86 10.20 -3.23
N TYR A 15 -11.07 9.45 -2.15
CA TYR A 15 -10.03 8.71 -1.45
C TYR A 15 -10.48 7.27 -1.22
N LEU A 16 -9.85 6.34 -1.94
CA LEU A 16 -10.25 4.95 -2.04
C LEU A 16 -9.18 4.03 -1.44
N ASP A 17 -9.60 3.07 -0.62
CA ASP A 17 -8.74 2.11 0.06
C ASP A 17 -9.15 0.68 -0.25
N ALA A 18 -8.19 -0.17 -0.65
CA ALA A 18 -8.44 -1.56 -0.96
C ALA A 18 -8.64 -2.38 0.33
N ASN A 19 -9.81 -2.99 0.46
CA ASN A 19 -10.16 -3.83 1.60
C ASN A 19 -9.19 -5.03 1.75
N ASN A 20 -8.31 -4.93 2.75
CA ASN A 20 -7.37 -5.98 3.13
C ASN A 20 -6.53 -6.48 1.93
N LEU A 21 -5.80 -5.56 1.32
CA LEU A 21 -4.98 -5.80 0.13
C LEU A 21 -4.08 -7.06 0.23
N TYR A 22 -3.33 -7.18 1.32
CA TYR A 22 -2.48 -8.36 1.53
C TYR A 22 -3.29 -9.63 1.78
N GLY A 23 -4.45 -9.54 2.43
CA GLY A 23 -5.40 -10.64 2.55
C GLY A 23 -5.90 -11.13 1.19
N TRP A 24 -6.25 -10.21 0.30
CA TRP A 24 -6.63 -10.55 -1.08
C TRP A 24 -5.49 -11.29 -1.80
N ALA A 25 -4.26 -10.78 -1.71
CA ALA A 25 -3.09 -11.42 -2.31
C ALA A 25 -2.76 -12.79 -1.67
N MET A 26 -2.96 -12.93 -0.36
CA MET A 26 -2.80 -14.20 0.35
C MET A 26 -3.86 -15.25 -0.04
N SER A 27 -5.01 -14.81 -0.56
CA SER A 27 -6.04 -15.71 -1.08
C SER A 27 -5.78 -16.17 -2.53
N GLN A 28 -4.74 -15.66 -3.18
CA GLN A 28 -4.32 -16.08 -4.51
C GLN A 28 -3.41 -17.33 -4.45
N PRO A 29 -3.15 -18.01 -5.58
CA PRO A 29 -2.14 -19.05 -5.65
C PRO A 29 -0.77 -18.52 -5.20
N LEU A 30 -0.17 -19.23 -4.24
CA LEU A 30 1.10 -18.88 -3.64
C LEU A 30 2.04 -20.09 -3.61
N PRO A 31 3.38 -19.87 -3.64
CA PRO A 31 4.35 -20.95 -3.66
C PRO A 31 4.17 -21.93 -2.50
N THR A 32 4.20 -23.23 -2.80
CA THR A 32 4.15 -24.32 -1.83
C THR A 32 5.48 -25.05 -1.73
N GLY A 33 6.21 -25.21 -2.85
CA GLY A 33 7.45 -25.97 -2.90
C GLY A 33 7.93 -26.23 -4.33
N ASP A 34 8.79 -27.25 -4.47
CA ASP A 34 9.33 -27.73 -5.75
C ASP A 34 9.99 -26.62 -6.57
N PHE A 35 10.85 -25.82 -5.93
CA PHE A 35 11.59 -24.75 -6.60
C PHE A 35 12.66 -25.30 -7.51
N GLU A 36 12.61 -24.92 -8.77
CA GLU A 36 13.58 -25.32 -9.79
C GLU A 36 13.99 -24.14 -10.66
N TRP A 37 15.26 -24.15 -11.09
CA TRP A 37 15.72 -23.24 -12.13
C TRP A 37 15.31 -23.80 -13.47
N VAL A 38 14.71 -22.95 -14.30
CA VAL A 38 14.34 -23.28 -15.68
C VAL A 38 15.06 -22.37 -16.64
N GLU A 39 15.19 -22.81 -17.90
CA GLU A 39 15.94 -22.05 -18.89
C GLU A 39 15.19 -20.76 -19.26
N PRO A 40 15.90 -19.61 -19.43
CA PRO A 40 15.26 -18.33 -19.74
C PRO A 40 14.37 -18.34 -21.00
N GLU A 41 14.60 -19.26 -21.93
CA GLU A 41 13.83 -19.48 -23.16
C GLU A 41 12.40 -19.96 -22.88
N GLU A 42 12.13 -20.59 -21.73
CA GLU A 42 10.79 -21.03 -21.29
C GLU A 42 9.87 -19.85 -20.90
N ILE A 43 10.37 -18.62 -20.92
CA ILE A 43 9.60 -17.41 -20.56
C ILE A 43 8.29 -17.27 -21.36
N GLY A 44 8.29 -17.67 -22.63
CA GLY A 44 7.10 -17.61 -23.49
C GLY A 44 5.96 -18.45 -22.93
N GLU A 45 6.24 -19.72 -22.61
CA GLU A 45 5.28 -20.66 -22.02
C GLU A 45 4.78 -20.14 -20.67
N ILE A 46 5.69 -19.64 -19.83
CA ILE A 46 5.35 -19.15 -18.47
C ILE A 46 4.42 -17.94 -18.52
N LEU A 47 4.54 -17.07 -19.53
CA LEU A 47 3.65 -15.92 -19.70
C LEU A 47 2.24 -16.32 -20.18
N GLU A 48 2.09 -17.51 -20.76
CA GLU A 48 0.80 -18.08 -21.15
C GLU A 48 0.07 -18.75 -19.97
N TYR A 49 0.75 -19.00 -18.85
CA TYR A 49 0.13 -19.60 -17.67
C TYR A 49 -1.11 -18.80 -17.23
N PRO A 50 -2.24 -19.47 -16.97
CA PRO A 50 -3.37 -18.84 -16.31
C PRO A 50 -3.02 -18.46 -14.86
N ASP A 51 -3.85 -17.61 -14.27
CA ASP A 51 -3.62 -17.11 -12.91
C ASP A 51 -3.74 -18.19 -11.83
N ASP A 52 -4.43 -19.30 -12.12
CA ASP A 52 -4.66 -20.46 -11.26
C ASP A 52 -3.86 -21.70 -11.68
N HIS A 53 -2.86 -21.52 -12.55
CA HIS A 53 -1.96 -22.59 -12.98
C HIS A 53 -1.26 -23.27 -11.78
N GLU A 54 -1.03 -24.59 -11.88
CA GLU A 54 -0.36 -25.39 -10.84
C GLU A 54 1.06 -24.86 -10.55
N TYR A 55 1.72 -24.31 -11.56
CA TYR A 55 3.04 -23.71 -11.45
C TYR A 55 2.99 -22.20 -11.57
N GLY A 56 3.79 -21.52 -10.75
CA GLY A 56 4.14 -20.12 -10.88
C GLY A 56 5.64 -19.93 -11.06
N ALA A 57 6.06 -18.69 -11.32
CA ALA A 57 7.47 -18.38 -11.45
C ALA A 57 7.83 -16.99 -10.90
N MET A 58 9.06 -16.91 -10.36
CA MET A 58 9.76 -15.65 -10.10
C MET A 58 10.81 -15.46 -11.18
N ILE A 59 10.81 -14.29 -11.81
CA ILE A 59 11.64 -13.99 -12.98
C ILE A 59 12.56 -12.82 -12.65
N GLU A 60 13.82 -12.94 -13.02
CA GLU A 60 14.76 -11.81 -13.08
C GLU A 60 14.95 -11.41 -14.53
N CYS A 61 14.60 -10.16 -14.87
CA CYS A 61 14.65 -9.67 -16.24
C CYS A 61 15.03 -8.18 -16.34
N ASP A 62 15.30 -7.76 -17.57
CA ASP A 62 15.48 -6.35 -17.93
C ASP A 62 14.26 -5.85 -18.71
N LEU A 63 13.70 -4.73 -18.27
CA LEU A 63 12.51 -4.13 -18.87
C LEU A 63 12.81 -2.73 -19.39
N GLU A 64 12.31 -2.43 -20.58
CA GLU A 64 12.31 -1.09 -21.15
C GLU A 64 10.92 -0.46 -21.01
N TYR A 65 10.93 0.84 -20.71
CA TYR A 65 9.74 1.67 -20.60
C TYR A 65 9.67 2.59 -21.84
N PRO A 66 8.83 2.26 -22.84
CA PRO A 66 8.70 3.07 -24.04
C PRO A 66 8.30 4.53 -23.73
N GLN A 67 8.87 5.47 -24.48
CA GLN A 67 8.70 6.91 -24.22
C GLN A 67 7.25 7.38 -24.46
N ASP A 68 6.55 6.74 -25.38
CA ASP A 68 5.13 6.97 -25.68
C ASP A 68 4.21 6.67 -24.50
N LEU A 69 4.64 5.85 -23.54
CA LEU A 69 3.88 5.55 -22.33
C LEU A 69 4.15 6.54 -21.18
N HIS A 70 5.12 7.44 -21.32
CA HIS A 70 5.58 8.28 -20.21
C HIS A 70 4.45 9.18 -19.71
N ASP A 71 3.74 9.86 -20.61
CA ASP A 71 2.64 10.74 -20.23
C ASP A 71 1.47 9.95 -19.61
N ALA A 72 1.11 8.81 -20.21
CA ALA A 72 0.01 7.98 -19.75
C ALA A 72 0.26 7.33 -18.37
N HIS A 73 1.52 7.04 -18.05
CA HIS A 73 1.90 6.32 -16.83
C HIS A 73 2.60 7.19 -15.79
N ASN A 74 2.76 8.49 -16.04
CA ASN A 74 3.46 9.42 -15.14
C ASN A 74 2.87 9.45 -13.72
N ASP A 75 1.56 9.32 -13.62
CA ASP A 75 0.83 9.35 -12.35
C ASP A 75 1.11 8.12 -11.48
N TYR A 76 1.29 6.94 -12.09
CA TYR A 76 1.49 5.69 -11.34
C TYR A 76 2.46 4.69 -12.00
N PRO A 77 3.75 5.04 -12.19
CA PRO A 77 4.67 4.21 -12.96
C PRO A 77 4.79 2.77 -12.45
N LEU A 78 4.90 1.86 -13.41
CA LEU A 78 5.06 0.41 -13.18
C LEU A 78 6.47 0.08 -12.65
N ALA A 79 6.59 -1.10 -12.02
CA ALA A 79 7.85 -1.68 -11.57
C ALA A 79 8.73 -0.72 -10.72
N PRO A 80 8.28 -0.27 -9.54
CA PRO A 80 9.07 0.64 -8.71
C PRO A 80 10.38 0.00 -8.25
N GLN A 81 11.48 0.76 -8.24
CA GLN A 81 12.82 0.26 -7.90
C GLN A 81 13.43 1.03 -6.73
N ASN A 82 14.24 0.35 -5.91
CA ASN A 82 15.05 1.02 -4.89
C ASN A 82 16.21 1.77 -5.57
N VAL A 83 16.13 3.09 -5.55
CA VAL A 83 17.15 3.99 -6.10
C VAL A 83 17.74 4.84 -4.99
N GLU A 84 19.01 5.22 -5.14
CA GLU A 84 19.69 6.10 -4.20
C GLU A 84 19.52 7.56 -4.65
N ILE A 85 18.81 8.34 -3.84
CA ILE A 85 18.59 9.78 -4.06
C ILE A 85 19.12 10.50 -2.83
N ASP A 86 20.07 11.42 -3.02
CA ASP A 86 20.69 12.19 -1.95
C ASP A 86 21.26 11.31 -0.81
N LYS A 87 21.95 10.22 -1.16
CA LYS A 87 22.51 9.21 -0.22
C LYS A 87 21.47 8.44 0.59
N VAL A 88 20.19 8.54 0.22
CA VAL A 88 19.09 7.79 0.85
C VAL A 88 18.47 6.85 -0.18
N ARG A 89 18.49 5.55 0.12
CA ARG A 89 17.78 4.55 -0.68
C ARG A 89 16.27 4.68 -0.47
N LYS A 90 15.55 4.93 -1.55
CA LYS A 90 14.08 5.04 -1.55
C LYS A 90 13.53 4.13 -2.65
N LEU A 91 12.37 3.54 -2.38
CA LEU A 91 11.58 2.89 -3.41
C LEU A 91 10.89 3.98 -4.23
N VAL A 92 11.22 4.09 -5.51
CA VAL A 92 10.74 5.15 -6.40
C VAL A 92 10.10 4.53 -7.64
N PRO A 93 8.86 4.91 -7.97
CA PRO A 93 8.33 4.67 -9.30
C PRO A 93 8.97 5.66 -10.28
N HIS A 94 9.55 5.17 -11.37
CA HIS A 94 10.16 6.02 -12.40
C HIS A 94 9.97 5.41 -13.79
N LEU A 95 10.05 6.22 -14.84
CA LEU A 95 9.81 5.80 -16.22
C LEU A 95 11.09 5.36 -16.94
N GLY A 96 12.15 5.04 -16.19
CA GLY A 96 13.42 4.59 -16.74
C GLY A 96 13.43 3.09 -17.08
N LYS A 97 14.56 2.60 -17.59
CA LYS A 97 14.81 1.16 -17.76
C LYS A 97 14.90 0.45 -16.40
N ARG A 98 14.68 -0.86 -16.41
CA ARG A 98 14.89 -1.74 -15.28
C ARG A 98 15.90 -2.80 -15.68
N GLU A 99 16.93 -2.96 -14.85
CA GLU A 99 17.94 -4.01 -15.02
C GLU A 99 17.88 -4.95 -13.83
N LYS A 100 17.98 -6.26 -14.10
CA LYS A 100 17.96 -7.33 -13.08
C LYS A 100 16.77 -7.17 -12.11
N TYR A 101 15.62 -6.80 -12.65
CA TYR A 101 14.41 -6.61 -11.87
C TYR A 101 13.78 -7.98 -11.60
N THR A 102 13.55 -8.29 -10.33
CA THR A 102 12.93 -9.54 -9.91
C THR A 102 11.45 -9.33 -9.64
N LEU A 103 10.59 -10.11 -10.28
CA LEU A 103 9.15 -10.04 -10.11
C LEU A 103 8.43 -11.37 -10.33
N HIS A 104 7.22 -11.47 -9.81
CA HIS A 104 6.30 -12.57 -10.10
C HIS A 104 5.83 -12.57 -11.57
N TYR A 105 5.61 -13.75 -12.17
CA TYR A 105 5.23 -13.88 -13.58
C TYR A 105 3.95 -13.11 -13.96
N ARG A 106 2.93 -13.11 -13.09
CA ARG A 106 1.68 -12.35 -13.30
C ARG A 106 1.93 -10.84 -13.42
N ASN A 107 2.89 -10.31 -12.65
CA ASN A 107 3.27 -8.90 -12.75
C ASN A 107 3.97 -8.60 -14.05
N LEU A 108 4.86 -9.49 -14.49
CA LEU A 108 5.51 -9.34 -15.79
C LEU A 108 4.48 -9.34 -16.91
N LYS A 109 3.55 -10.32 -16.92
CA LYS A 109 2.45 -10.41 -17.88
C LYS A 109 1.67 -9.10 -17.96
N MET A 110 1.21 -8.58 -16.82
CA MET A 110 0.48 -7.31 -16.77
C MET A 110 1.31 -6.12 -17.26
N TYR A 111 2.61 -6.06 -16.95
CA TYR A 111 3.47 -4.97 -17.43
C TYR A 111 3.66 -5.00 -18.95
N LEU A 112 3.75 -6.20 -19.54
CA LEU A 112 3.83 -6.36 -21.00
C LEU A 112 2.50 -6.00 -21.69
N GLU A 113 1.37 -6.39 -21.10
CA GLU A 113 0.03 -5.98 -21.56
C GLU A 113 -0.17 -4.46 -21.50
N MET A 114 0.46 -3.80 -20.52
CA MET A 114 0.48 -2.34 -20.39
C MET A 114 1.56 -1.68 -21.27
N GLY A 115 2.26 -2.44 -22.12
CA GLY A 115 3.17 -1.91 -23.14
C GLY A 115 4.64 -1.82 -22.75
N MET A 116 5.04 -2.22 -21.54
CA MET A 116 6.48 -2.37 -21.23
C MET A 116 7.09 -3.46 -22.12
N LYS A 117 8.39 -3.34 -22.42
CA LYS A 117 9.09 -4.30 -23.29
C LYS A 117 10.07 -5.14 -22.50
N LEU A 118 9.94 -6.46 -22.58
CA LEU A 118 10.94 -7.41 -22.08
C LEU A 118 12.15 -7.39 -23.02
N THR A 119 13.29 -6.91 -22.54
CA THR A 119 14.52 -6.84 -23.35
C THR A 119 15.42 -8.05 -23.12
N LYS A 120 15.44 -8.58 -21.89
CA LYS A 120 16.25 -9.75 -21.55
C LYS A 120 15.63 -10.53 -20.38
N CYS A 121 15.37 -11.81 -20.58
CA CYS A 121 15.17 -12.74 -19.46
C CYS A 121 16.54 -13.24 -18.97
N ARG A 122 16.80 -13.17 -17.66
CA ARG A 122 18.10 -13.56 -17.10
C ARG A 122 18.02 -14.90 -16.40
N ARG A 123 17.05 -15.04 -15.49
CA ARG A 123 16.88 -16.23 -14.67
C ARG A 123 15.42 -16.41 -14.30
N ILE A 124 14.99 -17.65 -14.20
CA ILE A 124 13.63 -18.01 -13.82
C ILE A 124 13.69 -19.10 -12.76
N ILE A 125 12.93 -18.90 -11.67
CA ILE A 125 12.66 -19.95 -10.69
C ILE A 125 11.18 -20.33 -10.82
N ARG A 126 10.91 -21.55 -11.28
CA ARG A 126 9.56 -22.14 -11.28
C ARG A 126 9.29 -22.80 -9.93
N PHE A 127 8.04 -22.81 -9.50
CA PHE A 127 7.59 -23.45 -8.26
C PHE A 127 6.15 -23.92 -8.40
N LYS A 128 5.76 -24.92 -7.61
CA LYS A 128 4.34 -25.25 -7.43
C LYS A 128 3.65 -24.20 -6.57
N GLN A 129 2.41 -23.89 -6.91
CA GLN A 129 1.58 -22.93 -6.20
C GLN A 129 0.16 -23.43 -6.01
N SER A 130 -0.49 -22.98 -4.94
CA SER A 130 -1.91 -23.20 -4.71
C SER A 130 -2.46 -22.13 -3.77
N PRO A 131 -3.79 -21.89 -3.73
CA PRO A 131 -4.39 -20.89 -2.85
C PRO A 131 -4.50 -21.40 -1.39
N TRP A 132 -3.43 -21.97 -0.84
CA TRP A 132 -3.46 -22.67 0.45
C TRP A 132 -3.71 -21.75 1.66
N LEU A 133 -3.39 -20.46 1.56
CA LEU A 133 -3.70 -19.46 2.60
C LEU A 133 -5.13 -18.93 2.52
N LYS A 134 -5.87 -19.18 1.44
CA LYS A 134 -7.21 -18.64 1.22
C LYS A 134 -8.17 -19.03 2.35
N HIS A 135 -8.17 -20.29 2.77
CA HIS A 135 -9.04 -20.75 3.85
C HIS A 135 -8.77 -20.04 5.19
N TYR A 136 -7.50 -19.72 5.47
CA TYR A 136 -7.11 -18.98 6.66
C TYR A 136 -7.60 -17.52 6.61
N VAL A 137 -7.44 -16.85 5.46
CA VAL A 137 -7.89 -15.48 5.26
C VAL A 137 -9.42 -15.39 5.30
N ASP A 138 -10.12 -16.34 4.67
CA ASP A 138 -11.58 -16.41 4.65
C ASP A 138 -12.14 -16.59 6.06
N LEU A 139 -11.53 -17.47 6.86
CA LEU A 139 -11.89 -17.68 8.26
C LEU A 139 -11.74 -16.39 9.07
N ASN A 140 -10.57 -15.73 9.00
CA ASN A 140 -10.34 -14.48 9.73
C ASN A 140 -11.28 -13.37 9.26
N THR A 141 -11.62 -13.31 7.98
CA THR A 141 -12.56 -12.33 7.42
C THR A 141 -13.98 -12.58 7.94
N ALA A 142 -14.44 -13.84 7.95
CA ALA A 142 -15.73 -14.21 8.51
C ALA A 142 -15.83 -13.90 10.02
N LEU A 143 -14.78 -14.20 10.78
CA LEU A 143 -14.70 -13.86 12.21
C LEU A 143 -14.67 -12.34 12.43
N ARG A 144 -13.97 -11.58 11.60
CA ARG A 144 -13.92 -10.10 11.63
C ARG A 144 -15.26 -9.44 11.30
N VAL A 145 -16.11 -10.09 10.51
CA VAL A 145 -17.48 -9.61 10.23
C VAL A 145 -18.40 -9.90 11.41
N LYS A 146 -18.26 -11.07 12.05
CA LYS A 146 -19.04 -11.49 13.23
C LYS A 146 -18.63 -10.79 14.53
N ALA A 147 -17.42 -10.27 14.61
CA ALA A 147 -16.87 -9.56 15.75
C ALA A 147 -17.75 -8.38 16.17
N LYS A 148 -18.06 -8.30 17.47
CA LYS A 148 -18.95 -7.27 18.05
C LYS A 148 -18.16 -6.06 18.49
N THR A 149 -16.99 -6.29 19.07
CA THR A 149 -16.11 -5.24 19.59
C THR A 149 -15.10 -4.80 18.53
N ASP A 150 -14.62 -3.56 18.65
CA ASP A 150 -13.57 -3.07 17.76
C ASP A 150 -12.24 -3.77 18.00
N SER A 151 -11.93 -4.12 19.26
CA SER A 151 -10.76 -4.92 19.63
C SER A 151 -10.71 -6.28 18.92
N GLU A 152 -11.82 -7.01 18.85
CA GLU A 152 -11.90 -8.29 18.12
C GLU A 152 -11.72 -8.09 16.62
N LYS A 153 -12.30 -7.03 16.05
CA LYS A 153 -12.14 -6.71 14.62
C LYS A 153 -10.68 -6.42 14.28
N ASP A 154 -9.98 -5.73 15.16
CA ASP A 154 -8.56 -5.41 15.01
C ASP A 154 -7.67 -6.64 15.20
N PHE A 155 -8.03 -7.54 16.12
CA PHE A 155 -7.34 -8.81 16.29
C PHE A 155 -7.35 -9.64 15.00
N PHE A 156 -8.52 -9.89 14.39
CA PHE A 156 -8.59 -10.67 13.15
C PHE A 156 -7.96 -9.94 11.96
N LYS A 157 -7.97 -8.60 11.93
CA LYS A 157 -7.20 -7.82 10.95
C LYS A 157 -5.69 -8.07 11.13
N LEU A 158 -5.22 -8.01 12.38
CA LEU A 158 -3.82 -8.21 12.72
C LEU A 158 -3.35 -9.63 12.38
N MET A 159 -4.18 -10.66 12.58
CA MET A 159 -3.83 -12.04 12.24
C MET A 159 -3.47 -12.20 10.76
N ASN A 160 -4.24 -11.59 9.85
CA ASN A 160 -3.91 -11.58 8.42
C ASN A 160 -2.62 -10.77 8.16
N ASN A 161 -2.54 -9.53 8.62
CA ASN A 161 -1.38 -8.66 8.36
C ASN A 161 -0.07 -9.20 8.95
N SER A 162 -0.14 -9.91 10.08
CA SER A 162 1.02 -10.47 10.78
C SER A 162 1.65 -11.62 10.01
N VAL A 163 0.85 -12.42 9.28
CA VAL A 163 1.40 -13.48 8.41
C VAL A 163 2.33 -12.85 7.38
N PHE A 164 1.86 -11.87 6.61
CA PHE A 164 2.68 -11.15 5.65
C PHE A 164 3.93 -10.54 6.31
N GLY A 165 3.77 -9.79 7.41
CA GLY A 165 4.90 -9.19 8.12
C GLY A 165 5.94 -10.21 8.57
N LYS A 166 5.52 -11.42 8.97
CA LYS A 166 6.43 -12.48 9.39
C LYS A 166 7.18 -13.14 8.24
N THR A 167 6.56 -13.23 7.06
CA THR A 167 7.22 -13.75 5.85
C THR A 167 8.36 -12.84 5.38
N MET A 168 8.22 -11.52 5.57
CA MET A 168 9.20 -10.51 5.16
C MET A 168 10.22 -10.14 6.26
N GLU A 169 10.26 -10.89 7.36
CA GLU A 169 11.16 -10.63 8.49
C GLU A 169 12.64 -10.81 8.12
N ASN A 170 13.42 -9.74 8.23
CA ASN A 170 14.85 -9.78 7.94
C ASN A 170 15.68 -10.13 9.18
N ILE A 171 15.99 -11.43 9.31
CA ILE A 171 16.76 -12.00 10.42
C ILE A 171 18.18 -11.38 10.53
N ARG A 172 18.75 -10.86 9.42
CA ARG A 172 20.09 -10.24 9.45
C ARG A 172 20.13 -8.94 10.26
N LYS A 173 18.98 -8.29 10.46
CA LYS A 173 18.86 -7.07 11.26
C LYS A 173 18.64 -7.34 12.75
N HIS A 174 18.54 -8.60 13.17
CA HIS A 174 18.33 -8.93 14.58
C HIS A 174 19.59 -8.65 15.40
N VAL A 175 19.42 -7.90 16.48
CA VAL A 175 20.50 -7.53 17.42
C VAL A 175 20.24 -8.20 18.76
N ASP A 176 21.28 -8.72 19.39
CA ASP A 176 21.23 -9.18 20.78
C ASP A 176 21.56 -7.99 21.68
N VAL A 177 20.59 -7.48 22.43
CA VAL A 177 20.81 -6.36 23.37
C VAL A 177 20.82 -6.92 24.77
N ARG A 178 21.91 -6.65 25.51
CA ARG A 178 22.07 -7.06 26.90
C ARG A 178 22.17 -5.84 27.78
N LEU A 179 21.27 -5.74 28.76
CA LEU A 179 21.35 -4.73 29.80
C LEU A 179 22.34 -5.20 30.88
N VAL A 180 23.27 -4.34 31.25
CA VAL A 180 24.28 -4.59 32.28
C VAL A 180 24.25 -3.48 33.30
N THR A 181 24.40 -3.86 34.57
CA THR A 181 24.38 -2.92 35.70
C THR A 181 25.72 -2.80 36.41
N THR A 182 26.70 -3.61 36.00
CA THR A 182 28.03 -3.64 36.61
C THR A 182 29.11 -3.57 35.55
N GLU A 183 30.20 -2.89 35.89
CA GLU A 183 31.35 -2.73 35.00
C GLU A 183 31.95 -4.08 34.58
N LYS A 184 32.05 -5.04 35.51
CA LYS A 184 32.56 -6.39 35.21
C LYS A 184 31.75 -7.10 34.12
N GLN A 185 30.41 -6.99 34.16
CA GLN A 185 29.55 -7.57 33.14
C GLN A 185 29.72 -6.84 31.79
N ALA A 186 29.83 -5.52 31.81
CA ALA A 186 30.04 -4.71 30.61
C ALA A 186 31.37 -5.10 29.93
N LEU A 187 32.48 -5.14 30.67
CA LEU A 187 33.80 -5.52 30.15
C LEU A 187 33.80 -6.92 29.55
N LYS A 188 33.13 -7.89 30.21
CA LYS A 188 33.00 -9.26 29.68
C LYS A 188 32.27 -9.32 28.34
N LEU A 189 31.29 -8.44 28.11
CA LEU A 189 30.54 -8.40 26.84
C LEU A 189 31.28 -7.60 25.76
N VAL A 190 31.96 -6.51 26.11
CA VAL A 190 32.79 -5.73 25.18
C VAL A 190 33.97 -6.54 24.65
N ALA A 191 34.54 -7.42 25.48
CA ALA A 191 35.63 -8.31 25.08
C ALA A 191 35.22 -9.41 24.09
N LYS A 192 33.91 -9.61 23.84
CA LYS A 192 33.46 -10.65 22.90
C LYS A 192 33.59 -10.17 21.45
N PRO A 193 33.98 -11.06 20.51
CA PRO A 193 34.20 -10.68 19.10
C PRO A 193 32.92 -10.25 18.38
N ASN A 194 31.74 -10.56 18.92
CA ASN A 194 30.45 -10.16 18.37
C ASN A 194 29.89 -8.89 19.01
N PHE A 195 30.70 -8.13 19.76
CA PHE A 195 30.34 -6.80 20.21
C PHE A 195 30.13 -5.85 19.01
N ASP A 196 29.11 -5.00 19.08
CA ASP A 196 28.86 -3.95 18.08
C ASP A 196 29.06 -2.56 18.68
N ARG A 197 28.28 -2.23 19.71
CA ARG A 197 28.34 -0.94 20.40
C ARG A 197 27.77 -1.02 21.81
N ARG A 198 28.04 0.00 22.62
CA ARG A 198 27.39 0.20 23.93
C ARG A 198 26.64 1.53 23.96
N VAL A 199 25.53 1.56 24.69
CA VAL A 199 24.75 2.76 25.00
C VAL A 199 24.65 2.83 26.52
N VAL A 200 25.18 3.89 27.13
CA VAL A 200 25.11 4.10 28.57
C VAL A 200 23.87 4.95 28.85
N PHE A 201 22.99 4.47 29.73
CA PHE A 201 21.80 5.21 30.13
C PHE A 201 22.06 5.97 31.44
N THR A 202 22.68 5.30 32.41
CA THR A 202 23.08 5.86 33.70
C THR A 202 24.40 5.25 34.15
N GLU A 203 24.99 5.76 35.23
CA GLU A 203 26.24 5.21 35.81
C GLU A 203 26.16 3.70 36.11
N ASN A 204 24.96 3.22 36.48
CA ASN A 204 24.71 1.84 36.85
C ASN A 204 23.89 1.06 35.81
N LEU A 205 23.72 1.57 34.58
CA LEU A 205 22.95 0.89 33.53
C LEU A 205 23.46 1.21 32.13
N ALA A 206 23.89 0.17 31.42
CA ALA A 206 24.24 0.26 30.01
C ALA A 206 23.60 -0.87 29.19
N ALA A 207 23.26 -0.59 27.94
CA ALA A 207 22.93 -1.59 26.93
C ALA A 207 24.17 -1.91 26.09
N VAL A 208 24.52 -3.19 26.01
CA VAL A 208 25.53 -3.70 25.09
C VAL A 208 24.84 -4.37 23.91
N HIS A 209 25.03 -3.81 22.73
CA HIS A 209 24.56 -4.35 21.47
C HIS A 209 25.58 -5.37 20.95
N MET A 210 25.10 -6.57 20.65
CA MET A 210 25.90 -7.64 20.08
C MET A 210 25.29 -8.16 18.77
N LYS A 211 26.14 -8.48 17.82
CA LYS A 211 25.76 -9.17 16.58
C LYS A 211 25.48 -10.64 16.85
N LYS A 212 24.55 -11.21 16.11
CA LYS A 212 24.29 -12.67 16.13
C LYS A 212 25.39 -13.37 15.33
N THR A 213 26.06 -14.34 15.93
CA THR A 213 27.14 -15.13 15.30
C THR A 213 26.60 -16.26 14.41
N LYS A 214 25.41 -16.76 14.69
CA LYS A 214 24.71 -17.77 13.90
C LYS A 214 23.34 -17.22 13.51
N LEU A 215 23.04 -17.27 12.22
CA LEU A 215 21.75 -16.90 11.66
C LEU A 215 21.11 -18.15 11.05
N LYS A 216 19.87 -18.45 11.43
CA LYS A 216 19.07 -19.53 10.83
C LYS A 216 18.02 -18.90 9.92
N PHE A 217 18.12 -19.12 8.61
CA PHE A 217 17.13 -18.66 7.64
C PHE A 217 15.88 -19.55 7.70
N ASN A 218 14.91 -19.17 8.55
CA ASN A 218 13.67 -19.90 8.79
C ASN A 218 12.43 -19.05 8.49
N LYS A 219 12.56 -18.04 7.63
CA LYS A 219 11.46 -17.18 7.20
C LYS A 219 11.23 -17.41 5.70
N PRO A 220 9.99 -17.68 5.27
CA PRO A 220 9.68 -17.91 3.86
C PRO A 220 9.61 -16.56 3.12
N ILE A 221 10.76 -15.94 2.87
CA ILE A 221 10.85 -14.61 2.22
C ILE A 221 10.26 -14.65 0.81
N TYR A 222 10.41 -15.79 0.11
CA TYR A 222 9.82 -16.00 -1.22
C TYR A 222 8.29 -15.80 -1.21
N LEU A 223 7.62 -16.21 -0.12
CA LEU A 223 6.17 -16.08 0.04
C LEU A 223 5.79 -14.62 0.18
N GLY A 224 6.51 -13.88 1.03
CA GLY A 224 6.31 -12.44 1.21
C GLY A 224 6.58 -11.64 -0.08
N ALA A 225 7.58 -12.03 -0.86
CA ALA A 225 7.86 -11.43 -2.16
C ALA A 225 6.69 -11.65 -3.14
N CYS A 226 6.16 -12.87 -3.24
CA CYS A 226 5.01 -13.17 -4.11
C CYS A 226 3.76 -12.41 -3.67
N ILE A 227 3.46 -12.38 -2.36
CA ILE A 227 2.30 -11.63 -1.82
C ILE A 227 2.40 -10.14 -2.17
N LEU A 228 3.59 -9.54 -2.01
CA LEU A 228 3.82 -8.14 -2.31
C LEU A 228 3.73 -7.82 -3.81
N ASP A 229 4.14 -8.74 -4.68
CA ASP A 229 4.03 -8.55 -6.12
C ASP A 229 2.58 -8.72 -6.58
N ILE A 230 1.92 -9.81 -6.16
CA ILE A 230 0.52 -10.07 -6.47
C ILE A 230 -0.36 -8.91 -5.98
N SER A 231 -0.11 -8.32 -4.80
CA SER A 231 -0.91 -7.19 -4.32
C SER A 231 -0.87 -5.97 -5.25
N LYS A 232 0.26 -5.74 -5.94
CA LYS A 232 0.35 -4.63 -6.92
C LYS A 232 -0.60 -4.84 -8.10
N LEU A 233 -0.89 -6.09 -8.48
CA LEU A 233 -1.82 -6.39 -9.58
C LEU A 233 -3.18 -5.75 -9.35
N LEU A 234 -3.71 -5.88 -8.12
CA LEU A 234 -5.02 -5.29 -7.78
C LEU A 234 -5.01 -3.76 -7.91
N MET A 235 -3.94 -3.11 -7.43
CA MET A 235 -3.82 -1.65 -7.47
C MET A 235 -3.67 -1.14 -8.89
N TYR A 236 -2.85 -1.81 -9.70
CA TYR A 236 -2.65 -1.46 -11.11
C TYR A 236 -3.88 -1.77 -11.97
N ASP A 237 -4.57 -2.90 -11.75
CA ASP A 237 -5.85 -3.20 -12.42
C ASP A 237 -6.92 -2.15 -12.07
N PHE A 238 -6.99 -1.71 -10.81
CA PHE A 238 -7.95 -0.67 -10.46
C PHE A 238 -7.61 0.67 -11.13
N HIS A 239 -6.34 1.08 -11.11
CA HIS A 239 -5.94 2.35 -11.72
C HIS A 239 -6.01 2.32 -13.25
N TYR A 240 -5.28 1.40 -13.90
CA TYR A 240 -5.17 1.34 -15.35
C TYR A 240 -6.32 0.58 -16.01
N GLY A 241 -6.78 -0.51 -15.38
CA GLY A 241 -7.85 -1.37 -15.89
C GLY A 241 -9.24 -0.78 -15.72
N PHE A 242 -9.48 0.08 -14.72
CA PHE A 242 -10.77 0.68 -14.43
C PHE A 242 -10.78 2.21 -14.52
N VAL A 243 -10.04 2.92 -13.64
CA VAL A 243 -10.11 4.39 -13.54
C VAL A 243 -9.66 5.08 -14.84
N ARG A 244 -8.50 4.71 -15.39
CA ARG A 244 -7.98 5.28 -16.64
C ARG A 244 -8.84 4.92 -17.85
N LYS A 245 -9.49 3.74 -17.88
CA LYS A 245 -10.42 3.40 -18.97
C LYS A 245 -11.71 4.20 -18.91
N MET A 246 -12.22 4.48 -17.70
CA MET A 246 -13.47 5.22 -17.50
C MET A 246 -13.30 6.72 -17.73
N TYR A 247 -12.23 7.31 -17.19
CA TYR A 247 -12.07 8.76 -17.18
C TYR A 247 -10.96 9.27 -18.10
N GLY A 248 -10.03 8.40 -18.54
CA GLY A 248 -8.86 8.82 -19.31
C GLY A 248 -8.07 9.91 -18.58
N ASP A 249 -7.75 10.98 -19.30
CA ASP A 249 -7.00 12.13 -18.78
C ASP A 249 -7.81 13.06 -17.86
N LYS A 250 -9.11 12.76 -17.66
CA LYS A 250 -9.94 13.46 -16.68
C LYS A 250 -9.68 12.99 -15.25
N ALA A 251 -9.02 11.84 -15.06
CA ALA A 251 -8.63 11.35 -13.74
C ALA A 251 -7.14 11.54 -13.52
N ARG A 252 -6.79 12.27 -12.46
CA ARG A 252 -5.41 12.50 -12.02
C ARG A 252 -5.19 11.86 -10.66
N LEU A 253 -4.15 11.04 -10.54
CA LEU A 253 -3.77 10.44 -9.25
C LEU A 253 -3.00 11.47 -8.42
N LEU A 254 -3.55 11.84 -7.26
CA LEU A 254 -2.95 12.83 -6.36
C LEU A 254 -2.00 12.18 -5.34
N PHE A 255 -2.35 10.97 -4.90
CA PHE A 255 -1.62 10.28 -3.85
C PHE A 255 -1.85 8.78 -3.90
N THR A 256 -0.82 8.03 -3.51
CA THR A 256 -0.88 6.59 -3.29
C THR A 256 -0.06 6.22 -2.06
N ASP A 257 -0.62 5.32 -1.24
CA ASP A 257 0.11 4.65 -0.17
C ASP A 257 -0.40 3.23 -0.01
N THR A 258 0.43 2.25 -0.36
CA THR A 258 0.21 0.81 -0.21
C THR A 258 -1.10 0.28 -0.83
N ASP A 259 -2.23 0.48 -0.16
CA ASP A 259 -3.60 0.05 -0.50
C ASP A 259 -4.55 1.22 -0.83
N SER A 260 -4.07 2.45 -0.71
CA SER A 260 -4.86 3.67 -0.82
C SER A 260 -4.51 4.48 -2.08
N LEU A 261 -5.53 5.05 -2.73
CA LEU A 261 -5.45 5.90 -3.92
C LEU A 261 -6.36 7.13 -3.77
N ALA A 262 -5.82 8.32 -3.94
CA ALA A 262 -6.59 9.57 -3.96
C ALA A 262 -6.59 10.18 -5.36
N TYR A 263 -7.77 10.55 -5.86
CA TYR A 263 -7.94 11.08 -7.21
C TYR A 263 -8.58 12.45 -7.21
N GLU A 264 -8.19 13.26 -8.20
CA GLU A 264 -9.00 14.35 -8.74
C GLU A 264 -9.60 13.88 -10.06
N ILE A 265 -10.92 13.83 -10.13
CA ILE A 265 -11.66 13.35 -11.31
C ILE A 265 -12.54 14.48 -11.82
N GLN A 266 -12.39 14.84 -13.09
CA GLN A 266 -13.31 15.73 -13.76
C GLN A 266 -14.57 14.96 -14.19
N THR A 267 -15.67 15.16 -13.46
CA THR A 267 -16.98 14.53 -13.69
C THR A 267 -18.09 15.41 -13.12
N ASP A 268 -19.30 15.29 -13.68
CA ASP A 268 -20.50 15.96 -13.17
C ASP A 268 -21.06 15.28 -11.92
N ASP A 269 -21.03 13.94 -11.87
CA ASP A 269 -21.49 13.16 -10.72
C ASP A 269 -20.73 11.83 -10.59
N PHE A 270 -19.72 11.84 -9.73
CA PHE A 270 -18.91 10.67 -9.43
C PHE A 270 -19.74 9.47 -8.92
N TYR A 271 -20.79 9.70 -8.13
CA TYR A 271 -21.58 8.61 -7.56
C TYR A 271 -22.42 7.91 -8.62
N LYS A 272 -22.93 8.66 -9.60
CA LYS A 272 -23.64 8.10 -10.75
C LYS A 272 -22.72 7.26 -11.62
N ASP A 273 -21.49 7.72 -11.85
CA ASP A 273 -20.50 7.01 -12.66
C ASP A 273 -20.11 5.67 -12.04
N ILE A 274 -19.93 5.61 -10.70
CA ILE A 274 -19.54 4.37 -10.02
C ILE A 274 -20.71 3.45 -9.68
N SER A 275 -21.95 3.96 -9.66
CA SER A 275 -23.17 3.19 -9.31
C SER A 275 -23.27 1.82 -10.02
N PRO A 276 -23.09 1.71 -11.36
CA PRO A 276 -23.15 0.41 -12.04
C PRO A 276 -22.00 -0.54 -11.67
N HIS A 277 -20.93 -0.05 -11.07
CA HIS A 277 -19.73 -0.83 -10.72
C HIS A 277 -19.64 -1.16 -9.22
N VAL A 278 -20.61 -0.73 -8.41
CA VAL A 278 -20.60 -0.94 -6.96
C VAL A 278 -20.45 -2.41 -6.60
N GLU A 279 -21.23 -3.30 -7.23
CA GLU A 279 -21.19 -4.72 -6.89
C GLU A 279 -19.83 -5.37 -7.19
N ALA A 280 -19.14 -4.92 -8.24
CA ALA A 280 -17.91 -5.55 -8.72
C ALA A 280 -16.62 -4.96 -8.14
N LYS A 281 -16.59 -3.68 -7.76
CA LYS A 281 -15.35 -2.96 -7.45
C LYS A 281 -15.36 -2.14 -6.15
N PHE A 282 -16.52 -1.77 -5.61
CA PHE A 282 -16.59 -0.83 -4.47
C PHE A 282 -17.23 -1.43 -3.22
N ASP A 283 -16.75 -0.98 -2.05
CA ASP A 283 -17.38 -1.18 -0.75
C ASP A 283 -18.09 0.11 -0.32
N THR A 284 -19.42 0.09 -0.36
CA THR A 284 -20.31 1.20 0.05
C THR A 284 -20.97 0.93 1.41
N SER A 285 -20.45 -0.02 2.18
CA SER A 285 -21.02 -0.41 3.47
C SER A 285 -20.90 0.65 4.56
N ASN A 286 -20.02 1.63 4.36
CA ASN A 286 -19.83 2.77 5.25
C ASN A 286 -20.67 4.00 4.85
N TYR A 287 -21.51 3.90 3.82
CA TYR A 287 -22.38 5.00 3.41
C TYR A 287 -23.64 5.05 4.29
N PRO A 288 -24.19 6.26 4.55
CA PRO A 288 -25.48 6.39 5.22
C PRO A 288 -26.59 5.74 4.38
N ILE A 289 -27.57 5.13 5.04
CA ILE A 289 -28.70 4.42 4.40
C ILE A 289 -29.50 5.36 3.48
N GLU A 290 -29.58 6.64 3.84
CA GLU A 290 -30.24 7.69 3.06
C GLU A 290 -29.21 8.57 2.35
N HIS A 291 -28.32 7.96 1.55
CA HIS A 291 -27.35 8.74 0.77
C HIS A 291 -28.07 9.47 -0.39
N PRO A 292 -27.84 10.79 -0.58
CA PRO A 292 -28.60 11.61 -1.53
C PRO A 292 -28.36 11.25 -3.02
N SER A 293 -27.30 10.50 -3.34
CA SER A 293 -26.90 10.21 -4.72
C SER A 293 -27.51 8.93 -5.33
N THR A 294 -28.47 8.29 -4.67
CA THR A 294 -29.15 7.05 -5.14
C THR A 294 -28.24 5.82 -5.39
N ILE A 295 -26.97 5.91 -5.00
CA ILE A 295 -26.00 4.81 -5.13
C ILE A 295 -26.40 3.60 -4.27
N PRO A 296 -26.18 2.34 -4.71
CA PRO A 296 -26.40 1.18 -3.86
C PRO A 296 -25.56 1.23 -2.58
N THR A 297 -26.18 1.47 -1.44
CA THR A 297 -25.52 1.55 -0.12
C THR A 297 -25.52 0.19 0.58
N GLY A 298 -24.57 -0.04 1.50
CA GLY A 298 -24.58 -1.25 2.33
C GLY A 298 -23.97 -2.49 1.66
N LYS A 299 -23.35 -2.35 0.49
CA LYS A 299 -22.79 -3.46 -0.29
C LYS A 299 -21.33 -3.74 0.09
N ASN A 300 -20.89 -4.98 -0.13
CA ASN A 300 -19.49 -5.39 -0.11
C ASN A 300 -18.69 -5.14 1.19
N LYS A 301 -19.37 -5.11 2.34
CA LYS A 301 -18.76 -4.86 3.65
C LYS A 301 -17.55 -5.75 3.92
N LYS A 302 -16.35 -5.15 3.88
CA LYS A 302 -15.06 -5.82 4.13
C LYS A 302 -14.77 -7.00 3.18
N VAL A 303 -15.40 -7.05 2.01
CA VAL A 303 -15.09 -8.04 0.97
C VAL A 303 -13.68 -7.75 0.43
N LEU A 304 -12.87 -8.80 0.31
CA LEU A 304 -11.46 -8.69 -0.08
C LEU A 304 -11.31 -8.07 -1.47
N GLY A 305 -10.41 -7.10 -1.59
CA GLY A 305 -10.05 -6.48 -2.87
C GLY A 305 -11.06 -5.46 -3.41
N MET A 306 -12.15 -5.19 -2.69
CA MET A 306 -13.06 -4.09 -3.01
C MET A 306 -12.49 -2.76 -2.50
N PHE A 307 -12.75 -1.68 -3.23
CA PHE A 307 -12.29 -0.33 -2.87
C PHE A 307 -13.35 0.39 -2.05
N LYS A 308 -13.01 0.69 -0.80
CA LYS A 308 -13.82 1.45 0.14
C LYS A 308 -13.51 2.94 -0.01
N ASP A 309 -14.54 3.77 -0.03
CA ASP A 309 -14.34 5.22 0.10
C ASP A 309 -14.08 5.58 1.57
N GLU A 310 -12.87 6.05 1.88
CA GLU A 310 -12.49 6.44 3.24
C GLU A 310 -13.27 7.66 3.77
N CYS A 311 -13.85 8.47 2.87
CA CYS A 311 -14.66 9.62 3.24
C CYS A 311 -16.06 9.21 3.74
N GLY A 312 -16.49 7.97 3.45
CA GLY A 312 -17.79 7.42 3.84
C GLY A 312 -18.97 8.19 3.27
N GLY A 313 -18.90 8.57 1.99
CA GLY A 313 -19.92 9.35 1.31
C GLY A 313 -19.85 10.86 1.58
N LYS A 314 -18.82 11.32 2.31
CA LYS A 314 -18.58 12.76 2.52
C LYS A 314 -17.74 13.31 1.38
N ILE A 315 -18.13 14.48 0.86
CA ILE A 315 -17.39 15.14 -0.20
C ILE A 315 -16.09 15.74 0.35
N MET A 316 -14.97 15.31 -0.22
CA MET A 316 -13.66 15.92 0.01
C MET A 316 -13.60 17.26 -0.75
N THR A 317 -13.34 18.36 -0.04
CA THR A 317 -13.29 19.71 -0.64
C THR A 317 -11.88 20.14 -0.98
N ASP A 318 -10.90 19.71 -0.19
CA ASP A 318 -9.52 20.16 -0.30
C ASP A 318 -8.56 18.99 -0.02
N PHE A 319 -7.51 18.89 -0.84
CA PHE A 319 -6.43 17.93 -0.69
C PHE A 319 -5.09 18.67 -0.66
N VAL A 320 -4.26 18.40 0.36
CA VAL A 320 -2.90 18.95 0.47
C VAL A 320 -1.91 17.82 0.70
N GLY A 321 -1.05 17.57 -0.28
CA GLY A 321 0.06 16.62 -0.16
C GLY A 321 1.38 17.32 0.13
N LEU A 322 1.91 17.19 1.34
CA LEU A 322 3.18 17.83 1.73
C LEU A 322 4.38 16.89 1.54
N ARG A 323 4.26 15.63 1.96
CA ARG A 323 5.30 14.60 1.83
C ARG A 323 4.68 13.21 1.88
N ARG A 324 5.40 12.20 1.40
CA ARG A 324 5.05 10.79 1.63
C ARG A 324 4.80 10.56 3.13
N SER A 325 3.62 10.03 3.48
CA SER A 325 3.10 9.84 4.85
C SER A 325 2.64 11.09 5.62
N TYR A 326 2.68 12.30 5.04
CA TYR A 326 2.14 13.53 5.64
C TYR A 326 1.21 14.26 4.65
N THR A 327 -0.08 13.94 4.74
CA THR A 327 -1.15 14.50 3.90
C THR A 327 -2.29 15.04 4.77
N PRO A 328 -2.31 16.34 5.11
CA PRO A 328 -3.49 16.93 5.74
C PRO A 328 -4.64 17.06 4.72
N SER A 329 -5.80 16.48 5.02
CA SER A 329 -7.05 16.65 4.25
C SER A 329 -8.12 17.36 5.06
N ARG A 330 -8.96 18.17 4.39
CA ARG A 330 -10.07 18.90 5.04
C ARG A 330 -11.41 18.36 4.54
N TRP A 331 -12.33 18.15 5.48
CA TRP A 331 -13.62 17.51 5.24
C TRP A 331 -14.75 18.47 5.58
N THR A 332 -15.79 18.54 4.74
CA THR A 332 -16.97 19.34 5.03
C THR A 332 -18.21 18.45 5.10
N THR A 333 -19.03 18.61 6.14
CA THR A 333 -20.35 17.97 6.21
C THR A 333 -21.38 18.94 5.67
N VAL A 334 -22.09 18.60 4.60
CA VAL A 334 -23.23 19.40 4.14
C VAL A 334 -24.39 19.18 5.13
N ARG A 335 -24.67 20.17 5.98
CA ARG A 335 -25.89 20.22 6.81
C ARG A 335 -26.82 21.31 6.28
N PRO A 336 -28.15 21.09 6.22
CA PRO A 336 -29.10 22.17 5.93
C PRO A 336 -29.15 23.19 7.09
N PRO A 337 -29.53 24.46 6.83
CA PRO A 337 -29.32 25.55 7.78
C PRO A 337 -30.38 25.54 8.87
N ARG A 338 -30.00 25.28 10.14
CA ARG A 338 -30.80 25.67 11.31
C ARG A 338 -29.97 26.19 12.48
N ARG A 339 -30.65 27.08 13.22
CA ARG A 339 -30.22 28.16 14.10
C ARG A 339 -29.22 27.79 15.22
N ARG A 340 -28.36 28.76 15.53
CA ARG A 340 -27.49 28.84 16.71
C ARG A 340 -28.21 28.39 17.99
N ARG A 341 -27.60 27.45 18.72
CA ARG A 341 -27.66 27.38 20.19
C ARG A 341 -26.30 27.03 20.74
N GLU A 342 -25.98 27.66 21.85
CA GLU A 342 -24.70 27.68 22.56
C GLU A 342 -24.33 26.31 23.13
N SER A 343 -23.02 26.09 23.30
CA SER A 343 -22.41 24.88 23.83
C SER A 343 -21.90 25.11 25.26
N PRO A 344 -21.97 24.10 26.15
CA PRO A 344 -21.06 24.00 27.27
C PRO A 344 -19.96 22.96 27.02
N ARG A 345 -18.76 23.41 27.38
CA ARG A 345 -17.40 22.85 27.48
C ARG A 345 -17.15 21.33 27.54
N ALA A 346 -15.94 21.04 27.05
CA ALA A 346 -15.25 19.78 26.79
C ALA A 346 -14.60 19.06 27.98
N SER A 347 -14.28 17.77 27.76
CA SER A 347 -13.02 17.07 28.08
C SER A 347 -13.00 15.78 27.20
N SER A 348 -11.95 15.30 26.53
CA SER A 348 -10.48 15.24 26.69
C SER A 348 -9.85 15.02 25.28
N SER A 349 -9.02 15.94 24.76
CA SER A 349 -7.55 15.94 24.67
C SER A 349 -6.85 14.84 23.81
N ALA A 350 -6.84 15.04 22.48
CA ALA A 350 -5.68 14.80 21.62
C ALA A 350 -5.73 15.85 20.48
N ALA A 351 -5.06 16.98 20.70
CA ALA A 351 -5.11 18.13 19.81
C ALA A 351 -4.25 17.91 18.57
N SER A 352 -4.89 17.72 17.41
CA SER A 352 -4.30 18.07 16.12
C SER A 352 -4.37 19.60 16.01
N PRO A 353 -3.26 20.34 15.84
CA PRO A 353 -3.36 21.77 15.59
C PRO A 353 -4.02 21.97 14.24
N SER A 354 -5.20 22.58 14.24
CA SER A 354 -5.89 23.07 13.05
C SER A 354 -5.02 24.11 12.37
N THR A 355 -4.13 23.68 11.49
CA THR A 355 -3.34 24.56 10.65
C THR A 355 -4.20 24.94 9.47
N THR A 356 -4.47 26.24 9.34
CA THR A 356 -5.21 26.76 8.19
C THR A 356 -4.29 26.81 6.97
N THR A 357 -4.86 26.83 5.75
CA THR A 357 -4.09 26.90 4.49
C THR A 357 -3.13 28.10 4.44
N SER A 358 -3.41 29.17 5.18
CA SER A 358 -2.49 30.30 5.34
C SER A 358 -1.25 29.97 6.18
N ASP A 359 -1.36 29.07 7.17
CA ASP A 359 -0.23 28.64 8.02
C ASP A 359 0.74 27.73 7.26
N ALA A 360 0.24 26.87 6.37
CA ALA A 360 1.07 26.05 5.50
C ALA A 360 1.91 26.90 4.52
N SER A 361 1.33 28.00 4.01
CA SER A 361 2.05 28.95 3.14
C SER A 361 3.09 29.80 3.89
N ARG A 362 2.96 29.97 5.22
CA ARG A 362 3.96 30.66 6.05
C ARG A 362 5.12 29.76 6.45
N LEU A 363 4.90 28.45 6.57
CA LEU A 363 5.96 27.48 6.84
C LEU A 363 6.92 27.33 5.66
N SER A 364 6.45 27.42 4.41
CA SER A 364 7.34 27.34 3.24
C SER A 364 8.29 28.54 3.12
N ARG A 365 7.87 29.76 3.53
CA ARG A 365 8.74 30.95 3.50
C ARG A 365 9.85 30.94 4.55
N ARG A 366 9.72 30.18 5.66
CA ARG A 366 10.77 30.08 6.68
C ARG A 366 11.90 29.10 6.33
N PHE A 367 11.77 28.32 5.26
CA PHE A 367 12.80 27.40 4.77
C PHE A 367 13.56 27.91 3.54
N ALA A 368 13.21 29.09 3.01
CA ALA A 368 13.92 29.72 1.90
C ALA A 368 15.08 30.64 2.34
N ASP A 369 15.15 31.00 3.63
CA ASP A 369 16.24 31.79 4.22
C ASP A 369 16.90 31.01 5.37
N ARG A 370 17.60 29.90 5.06
CA ARG A 370 18.67 29.31 5.88
C ARG A 370 19.64 28.48 5.07
#